data_AF-A0A2V8QJU6-F1
#
_entry.id   AF-A0A2V8QJU6-F1
#
_cell.length_a   1.000
_cell.length_b   1.000
_cell.length_c   1.000
_cell.angle_alpha   90.00
_cell.angle_beta   90.00
_cell.angle_gamma   90.00
#
_symmetry.space_group_name_H-M   'P 1'
#
loop_
_entity.id
_entity.type
_entity.pdbx_description
1 polymer ?
#
loop_
_entity_poly.entity_id
_entity_poly.type
_entity_poly.pdbx_seq_one_letter_code
_entity_poly.pdbx_strand_id
1 'polypeptide(L)'
;MSRQVFRERECVHRDEGAEGEFYNGVFYVQALQRLPVDDAVQVAGKISSFFWSDAPHILVWLCSNCAGQLGLTETLRALNASRRQA
;
A
#
# COMPACT_ATOMS: atom_id res chain seq x y z
N MET A 1 -5.20 -14.41 -22.44
CA MET A 1 -5.21 -13.63 -21.19
C MET A 1 -3.76 -13.43 -20.76
N SER A 2 -3.20 -12.24 -20.96
CA SER A 2 -1.85 -11.90 -20.49
C SER A 2 -1.87 -11.81 -18.97
N ARG A 3 -1.06 -12.63 -18.30
CA ARG A 3 -0.83 -12.56 -16.85
C ARG A 3 -0.25 -11.18 -16.57
N GLN A 4 -1.01 -10.27 -15.95
CA GLN A 4 -0.49 -8.96 -15.55
C GLN A 4 0.62 -9.20 -14.52
N VAL A 5 1.85 -8.91 -14.91
CA VAL A 5 3.00 -8.95 -14.02
C VAL A 5 3.05 -7.59 -13.33
N PHE A 6 2.66 -7.55 -12.06
CA PHE A 6 2.80 -6.36 -11.24
C PHE A 6 4.25 -6.26 -10.74
N ARG A 7 4.84 -5.06 -10.77
CA ARG A 7 6.15 -4.81 -10.15
C ARG A 7 5.94 -4.59 -8.66
N GLU A 8 6.79 -5.18 -7.82
CA GLU A 8 6.71 -5.00 -6.37
C GLU A 8 7.49 -3.77 -5.92
N ARG A 9 6.95 -3.06 -4.94
CA ARG A 9 7.62 -2.05 -4.12
C ARG A 9 7.39 -2.42 -2.67
N GLU A 10 8.36 -2.15 -1.84
CA GLU A 10 8.35 -2.62 -0.45
C GLU A 10 8.80 -1.53 0.50
N CYS A 11 8.21 -1.54 1.70
CA CYS A 11 8.75 -0.75 2.77
C CYS A 11 10.07 -1.34 3.29
N VAL A 12 10.97 -0.46 3.73
CA VAL A 12 12.31 -0.83 4.23
C VAL A 12 12.29 -1.88 5.35
N HIS A 13 11.20 -1.97 6.12
CA HIS A 13 11.06 -2.94 7.21
C HIS A 13 10.91 -4.40 6.73
N ARG A 14 10.75 -4.65 5.43
CA ARG A 14 10.73 -6.02 4.88
C ARG A 14 12.06 -6.72 5.13
N ASP A 15 13.16 -5.99 4.95
CA ASP A 15 14.52 -6.48 5.15
C ASP A 15 14.82 -6.78 6.64
N GLU A 16 14.05 -6.15 7.55
CA GLU A 16 14.11 -6.38 8.99
C GLU A 16 13.27 -7.59 9.44
N GLY A 17 12.59 -8.27 8.52
CA GLY A 17 11.74 -9.43 8.81
C GLY A 17 10.37 -9.08 9.40
N ALA A 18 9.87 -7.86 9.19
CA ALA A 18 8.55 -7.46 9.67
C ALA A 18 7.41 -8.20 8.94
N GLU A 19 6.29 -8.40 9.63
CA GLU A 19 5.05 -8.90 9.03
C GLU A 19 4.34 -7.79 8.22
N GLY A 20 3.71 -8.16 7.10
CA GLY A 20 3.05 -7.22 6.20
C GLY A 20 2.29 -7.87 5.06
N GLU A 21 1.59 -7.02 4.30
CA GLU A 21 0.69 -7.44 3.21
C GLU A 21 0.93 -6.59 1.94
N PHE A 22 0.49 -7.12 0.79
CA PHE A 22 0.53 -6.40 -0.48
C PHE A 22 -0.75 -5.62 -0.73
N TYR A 23 -0.58 -4.36 -1.15
CA TYR A 23 -1.66 -3.46 -1.52
C TYR A 23 -1.51 -3.05 -2.99
N ASN A 24 -2.64 -2.78 -3.66
CA ASN A 24 -2.59 -2.21 -5.00
C ASN A 24 -1.98 -0.80 -4.95
N GLY A 25 -1.08 -0.47 -5.88
CA GLY A 25 -0.41 0.82 -5.93
C GLY A 25 -1.37 2.02 -5.99
N VAL A 26 -2.52 1.89 -6.67
CA VAL A 26 -3.55 2.95 -6.72
C VAL A 26 -4.14 3.21 -5.35
N PHE A 27 -4.46 2.15 -4.59
CA PHE A 27 -4.99 2.30 -3.23
C PHE A 27 -3.96 2.88 -2.28
N TYR A 28 -2.69 2.51 -2.43
CA TYR A 28 -1.59 3.12 -1.70
C TYR A 28 -1.50 4.63 -1.96
N VAL A 29 -1.48 5.06 -3.23
CA VAL A 29 -1.42 6.48 -3.60
C VAL A 29 -2.64 7.25 -3.08
N GLN A 30 -3.84 6.68 -3.21
CA GLN A 30 -5.06 7.28 -2.66
C GLN A 30 -5.00 7.41 -1.13
N ALA A 31 -4.44 6.43 -0.43
CA ALA A 31 -4.26 6.51 1.02
C ALA A 31 -3.26 7.60 1.41
N LEU A 32 -2.13 7.70 0.71
CA LEU A 32 -1.16 8.79 0.91
C LEU A 32 -1.80 10.17 0.71
N GLN A 33 -2.61 10.33 -0.34
CA GLN A 33 -3.27 11.61 -0.66
C GLN A 33 -4.28 12.07 0.41
N ARG A 34 -4.70 11.19 1.33
CA ARG A 34 -5.59 11.54 2.45
C ARG A 34 -4.84 12.00 3.70
N LEU A 35 -3.51 11.87 3.74
CA LEU A 35 -2.70 12.29 4.87
C LEU A 35 -2.28 13.77 4.75
N PRO A 36 -1.96 14.43 5.88
CA PRO A 36 -1.18 15.67 5.85
C PRO A 36 0.12 15.49 5.07
N VAL A 37 0.58 16.55 4.40
CA VAL A 37 1.74 16.47 3.47
C VAL A 37 2.98 15.92 4.16
N ASP A 38 3.29 16.37 5.37
CA ASP A 38 4.46 15.90 6.12
C ASP A 38 4.38 14.39 6.42
N ASP A 39 3.21 13.91 6.84
CA ASP A 39 2.99 12.48 7.10
C ASP A 39 3.06 11.65 5.82
N ALA A 40 2.50 12.15 4.72
CA ALA A 40 2.56 11.50 3.42
C ALA A 40 4.02 11.35 2.95
N VAL A 41 4.84 12.40 3.09
CA VAL A 41 6.27 12.36 2.73
C VAL A 41 7.03 11.37 3.62
N GLN A 42 6.77 11.37 4.93
CA GLN A 42 7.40 10.44 5.87
C GLN A 42 7.08 8.98 5.55
N VAL A 43 5.84 8.67 5.18
CA VAL A 43 5.45 7.30 4.80
C VAL A 43 6.02 6.93 3.42
N ALA A 44 5.94 7.83 2.44
CA ALA A 44 6.47 7.59 1.09
C ALA A 44 7.99 7.35 1.10
N GLY A 45 8.74 8.06 1.96
CA GLY A 45 10.19 7.88 2.11
C GLY A 45 10.62 6.50 2.62
N LYS A 46 9.69 5.72 3.19
CA LYS A 46 9.95 4.35 3.66
C LYS A 46 9.77 3.29 2.58
N ILE A 47 9.22 3.65 1.41
CA ILE A 47 8.92 2.72 0.32
C ILE A 47 9.94 2.89 -0.80
N SER A 48 10.36 1.78 -1.42
CA SER A 48 11.20 1.84 -2.61
C SER A 48 10.56 2.73 -3.71
N SER A 49 11.37 3.58 -4.33
CA SER A 49 10.89 4.64 -5.22
C SER A 49 10.14 4.10 -6.44
N PHE A 50 9.12 4.85 -6.87
CA PHE A 50 8.36 4.59 -8.08
C PHE A 50 7.69 5.87 -8.58
N PHE A 51 7.28 5.88 -9.85
CA PHE A 51 6.48 6.98 -10.40
C PHE A 51 5.01 6.77 -10.12
N TRP A 52 4.27 7.80 -9.73
CA TRP A 52 2.83 7.67 -9.45
C TRP A 52 2.03 7.18 -10.66
N SER A 53 2.48 7.46 -11.89
CA SER A 53 1.90 6.90 -13.12
C SER A 53 2.00 5.38 -13.21
N ASP A 54 2.95 4.75 -12.49
CA ASP A 54 3.09 3.30 -12.40
C ASP A 54 2.11 2.66 -11.41
N ALA A 55 1.38 3.43 -10.60
CA ALA A 55 0.51 2.92 -9.53
C ALA A 55 -0.46 1.80 -9.97
N PRO A 56 -1.09 1.83 -11.17
CA PRO A 56 -1.93 0.73 -11.65
C PRO A 56 -1.19 -0.57 -11.96
N HIS A 57 0.14 -0.54 -12.03
CA HIS A 57 1.01 -1.64 -12.46
C HIS A 57 1.96 -2.13 -11.38
N ILE A 58 1.78 -1.68 -10.13
CA ILE A 58 2.59 -2.11 -8.99
C ILE A 58 1.75 -2.69 -7.85
N LEU A 59 2.40 -3.53 -7.06
CA LEU A 59 1.98 -3.89 -5.72
C LEU A 59 2.93 -3.25 -4.72
N VAL A 60 2.40 -2.71 -3.63
CA VAL A 60 3.19 -2.13 -2.54
C VAL A 60 3.05 -3.02 -1.32
N TRP A 61 4.14 -3.66 -0.91
CA TRP A 61 4.24 -4.39 0.35
C TRP A 61 4.44 -3.39 1.49
N LEU A 62 3.57 -3.47 2.50
CA LEU A 62 3.63 -2.63 3.69
C LEU A 62 3.62 -3.51 4.93
N CYS A 63 4.55 -3.25 5.85
CA CYS A 63 4.45 -3.82 7.19
C CYS A 63 3.19 -3.29 7.91
N SER A 64 2.73 -4.04 8.92
CA SER A 64 1.51 -3.72 9.67
C SER A 64 1.48 -2.27 10.22
N ASN A 65 2.64 -1.74 10.65
CA ASN A 65 2.75 -0.38 11.13
C ASN A 65 2.55 0.66 10.01
N CYS A 66 3.27 0.52 8.89
CA CYS A 66 3.11 1.43 7.74
C CYS A 66 1.71 1.38 7.13
N ALA A 67 1.10 0.20 7.06
CA ALA A 67 -0.28 0.05 6.61
C ALA A 67 -1.28 0.71 7.59
N GLY A 68 -1.02 0.63 8.90
CA GLY A 68 -1.80 1.32 9.93
C GLY A 68 -1.73 2.84 9.82
N GLN A 69 -0.54 3.39 9.58
CA GLN A 69 -0.35 4.84 9.34
C GLN A 69 -1.17 5.36 8.14
N LEU A 70 -1.44 4.49 7.15
CA LEU A 70 -2.22 4.80 5.96
C LEU A 70 -3.72 4.48 6.09
N GLY A 71 -4.17 3.93 7.23
CA GLY A 71 -5.55 3.46 7.41
C GLY A 71 -5.93 2.29 6.47
N LEU A 72 -4.94 1.60 5.90
CA LEU A 72 -5.17 0.54 4.91
C LEU A 72 -5.58 -0.79 5.54
N THR A 73 -5.16 -1.05 6.77
CA THR A 73 -5.60 -2.20 7.58
C THR A 73 -7.10 -2.17 7.88
N GLU A 74 -7.68 -0.98 8.06
CA GLU A 74 -9.12 -0.80 8.23
C GLU A 74 -9.87 -0.92 6.91
N THR A 75 -9.28 -0.41 5.81
CA THR A 75 -9.90 -0.44 4.48
C THR A 75 -10.06 -1.86 3.93
N LEU A 76 -9.07 -2.74 4.16
CA LEU A 76 -9.21 -4.17 3.83
C LEU A 76 -10.31 -4.86 4.65
N ARG A 77 -10.49 -4.50 5.94
CA ARG A 77 -11.60 -5.02 6.75
C ARG A 77 -12.96 -4.54 6.24
N ALA A 78 -13.07 -3.26 5.86
CA ALA A 78 -14.29 -2.70 5.30
C ALA A 78 -14.71 -3.40 3.99
N LEU A 79 -13.78 -3.61 3.04
CA LEU A 79 -14.05 -4.32 1.79
C LEU A 79 -14.48 -5.78 2.00
N ASN A 80 -13.85 -6.48 2.96
CA ASN A 80 -14.21 -7.84 3.31
C ASN A 80 -15.55 -7.93 4.06
N ALA A 81 -15.93 -6.90 4.83
CA ALA A 81 -17.23 -6.82 5.49
C ALA A 81 -18.36 -6.58 4.47
N SER A 82 -18.16 -5.67 3.50
CA SER A 82 -19.13 -5.38 2.44
C SER A 82 -19.36 -6.57 1.49
N ARG A 83 -18.32 -7.40 1.26
CA ARG A 83 -18.44 -8.59 0.39
C ARG A 83 -19.22 -9.75 1.04
N ARG A 84 -19.47 -9.72 2.36
CA ARG A 84 -20.30 -10.72 3.06
C ARG A 84 -21.79 -10.34 3.16
N GLN A 85 -22.18 -9.15 2.67
CA GLN A 85 -23.56 -8.66 2.69
C GLN A 85 -24.21 -8.59 1.30
N ALA A 86 -23.56 -9.15 0.26
CA ALA A 86 -24.08 -9.25 -1.10
C ALA A 86 -24.36 -10.72 -1.47
#